data_AF-A0A7T5RB40-F1
#
_entry.id   AF-A0A7T5RB40-F1
#
_cell.length_a   1.000
_cell.length_b   1.000
_cell.length_c   1.000
_cell.angle_alpha   90.00
_cell.angle_beta   90.00
_cell.angle_gamma   90.00
#
_symmetry.space_group_name_H-M   'P 1'
#
loop_
_entity.id
_entity.type
_entity.pdbx_description
1 polymer ?
#
loop_
_entity_poly.entity_id
_entity_poly.type
_entity_poly.pdbx_seq_one_letter_code
_entity_poly.pdbx_strand_id
1 'polypeptide(L)' 'MVGERKVYTEFLTNLAVAWFSAGVIAPLFTPMRGIGQLTGSVLAIIICFVCMQLAVMFEKGTK' A
#
# COMPACT_ATOMS: atom_id res chain seq x y z
N MET A 1 4.89 22.85 -8.45
CA MET A 1 5.68 21.62 -8.69
C MET A 1 6.20 20.93 -7.41
N VAL A 2 6.83 21.59 -6.42
CA VAL A 2 7.26 20.91 -5.16
C VAL A 2 6.07 20.52 -4.26
N GLY A 3 5.06 21.40 -4.13
CA GLY A 3 3.87 21.11 -3.32
C GLY A 3 3.03 19.95 -3.85
N GLU A 4 2.84 19.88 -5.18
CA GLU A 4 2.07 18.79 -5.81
C GLU A 4 2.74 17.44 -5.60
N ARG A 5 4.07 17.34 -5.72
CA ARG A 5 4.80 16.10 -5.45
C ARG A 5 4.64 15.63 -4.01
N LYS A 6 4.66 16.54 -3.04
CA LYS A 6 4.43 16.19 -1.62
C LYS A 6 3.04 15.59 -1.40
N VAL A 7 2.02 16.17 -2.04
CA VAL A 7 0.65 15.64 -1.98
C VAL A 7 0.56 14.24 -2.60
N TYR A 8 1.22 14.00 -3.73
CA TYR A 8 1.26 12.66 -4.36
C TYR A 8 2.00 11.63 -3.50
N THR A 9 3.13 11.99 -2.89
CA THR A 9 3.87 11.11 -2.00
C THR A 9 3.02 10.74 -0.78
N GLU A 10 2.42 11.73 -0.09
CA GLU A 10 1.55 11.49 1.07
C GLU A 10 0.34 10.62 0.70
N PHE A 11 -0.28 10.87 -0.47
CA PHE A 11 -1.38 10.06 -0.96
C PHE A 11 -0.97 8.60 -1.21
N LEU A 12 0.15 8.37 -1.90
CA LEU A 12 0.66 7.02 -2.19
C LEU A 12 1.07 6.28 -0.92
N THR A 13 1.65 6.99 0.05
CA THR A 13 1.98 6.41 1.35
C THR A 13 0.72 6.01 2.12
N ASN A 14 -0.29 6.88 2.19
CA ASN A 14 -1.57 6.55 2.84
C ASN A 14 -2.29 5.40 2.15
N LEU A 15 -2.24 5.35 0.82
CA LEU A 15 -2.79 4.26 0.04
C LEU A 15 -2.06 2.93 0.32
N ALA A 16 -0.72 2.95 0.40
CA ALA A 16 0.07 1.79 0.77
C ALA A 16 -0.30 1.26 2.16
N VAL A 17 -0.44 2.15 3.15
CA VAL A 17 -0.86 1.79 4.52
C VAL A 17 -2.26 1.19 4.53
N ALA A 18 -3.20 1.73 3.75
CA ALA A 18 -4.56 1.20 3.63
C ALA A 18 -4.57 -0.23 3.05
N TRP A 19 -3.80 -0.49 1.99
CA TRP A 19 -3.68 -1.83 1.41
C TRP A 19 -2.96 -2.81 2.33
N PHE A 20 -1.94 -2.36 3.06
CA PHE A 20 -1.27 -3.18 4.07
C PHE A 20 -2.22 -3.57 5.20
N SER A 21 -2.97 -2.62 5.73
CA SER A 21 -3.93 -2.88 6.81
C SER A 21 -5.08 -3.78 6.36
N ALA A 22 -5.62 -3.57 5.15
CA ALA A 22 -6.64 -4.45 4.58
C ALA A 22 -6.11 -5.87 4.28
N GLY A 23 -4.88 -5.99 3.80
CA GLY A 23 -4.29 -7.26 3.37
C GLY A 23 -3.59 -8.08 4.45
N VAL A 24 -3.09 -7.43 5.51
CA VAL A 24 -2.28 -8.09 6.54
C VAL A 24 -2.98 -8.04 7.89
N ILE A 25 -3.57 -6.90 8.26
CA ILE A 25 -4.17 -6.72 9.59
C ILE A 25 -5.59 -7.29 9.62
N ALA A 26 -6.44 -6.95 8.66
CA ALA A 26 -7.84 -7.42 8.65
C ALA A 26 -8.02 -8.96 8.67
N PRO A 27 -7.19 -9.76 7.98
CA PRO A 27 -7.25 -11.22 8.07
C PRO A 27 -6.90 -11.79 9.45
N LEU A 28 -6.18 -11.05 10.31
CA LEU A 28 -5.87 -11.49 11.68
C LEU A 28 -7.09 -11.40 12.61
N PHE A 29 -8.03 -10.53 12.29
CA PHE A 29 -9.25 -10.29 13.08
C PHE A 29 -10.51 -10.92 12.47
N THR A 30 -10.39 -11.53 11.28
CA THR A 30 -11.50 -12.23 10.63
C THR A 30 -11.20 -13.72 10.53
N PRO A 31 -12.19 -14.61 10.77
CA PRO A 31 -11.98 -16.04 10.64
C PRO A 31 -11.60 -16.38 9.19
N MET A 32 -10.42 -16.98 9.00
CA MET A 32 -9.90 -17.37 7.67
C MET A 32 -10.90 -18.30 6.97
N ARG A 33 -11.62 -17.76 5.99
CA ARG A 33 -12.54 -18.50 5.12
C ARG A 33 -11.89 -18.72 3.76
N GLY A 34 -10.99 -19.69 3.72
CA GLY A 34 -10.51 -20.31 2.48
C GLY A 34 -9.41 -19.56 1.70
N ILE A 35 -8.99 -20.19 0.60
CA ILE A 35 -7.87 -19.79 -0.25
C ILE A 35 -8.06 -18.38 -0.85
N GLY A 36 -9.30 -17.94 -1.08
CA GLY A 36 -9.61 -16.62 -1.63
C GLY A 36 -9.17 -15.45 -0.73
N GLN A 37 -9.17 -15.64 0.58
CA GLN A 37 -8.67 -14.62 1.52
C GLN A 37 -7.14 -14.54 1.49
N LEU A 38 -6.46 -15.66 1.31
CA LEU A 38 -5.01 -15.72 1.19
C LEU A 38 -4.54 -15.03 -0.10
N THR A 39 -5.20 -15.30 -1.23
CA THR A 39 -4.86 -14.65 -2.50
C THR A 39 -5.16 -13.15 -2.47
N GLY A 40 -6.27 -12.73 -1.84
CA GLY A 40 -6.57 -11.31 -1.61
C GLY A 40 -5.51 -10.61 -0.73
N SER A 41 -5.03 -11.28 0.31
CA SER A 41 -3.96 -10.77 1.19
C SER A 41 -2.64 -10.60 0.44
N VAL A 42 -2.24 -11.58 -0.36
CA VAL A 42 -1.04 -11.51 -1.21
C VAL A 42 -1.16 -10.38 -2.24
N LEU A 43 -2.32 -10.24 -2.88
CA LEU A 43 -2.56 -9.16 -3.84
C LEU A 43 -2.47 -7.78 -3.18
N ALA A 44 -3.04 -7.62 -1.99
CA ALA A 44 -2.96 -6.38 -1.22
C ALA A 44 -1.53 -6.03 -0.80
N ILE A 45 -0.71 -7.02 -0.43
CA ILE A 45 0.73 -6.83 -0.15
C ILE A 45 1.47 -6.35 -1.40
N ILE A 46 1.20 -6.94 -2.58
CA ILE A 46 1.81 -6.53 -3.84
C ILE A 46 1.46 -5.07 -4.16
N ILE A 47 0.17 -4.70 -4.05
CA ILE A 47 -0.28 -3.32 -4.30
C ILE A 47 0.36 -2.34 -3.31
N CYS A 48 0.46 -2.71 -2.03
CA CYS A 48 1.17 -1.91 -1.02
C CYS A 48 2.63 -1.69 -1.43
N PHE A 49 3.35 -2.75 -1.82
CA PHE A 49 4.74 -2.66 -2.24
C PHE A 49 4.92 -1.73 -3.45
N VAL A 50 4.05 -1.84 -4.45
CA VAL A 50 4.07 -0.96 -5.64
C VAL A 50 3.81 0.49 -5.25
N CYS A 51 2.80 0.77 -4.43
CA CYS A 51 2.50 2.14 -3.97
C CYS A 51 3.68 2.74 -3.21
N MET A 52 4.33 1.96 -2.35
CA MET A 52 5.47 2.39 -1.57
C MET A 52 6.69 2.66 -2.46
N GLN A 53 6.96 1.80 -3.44
CA GLN A 53 8.05 2.01 -4.40
C GLN A 53 7.82 3.25 -5.27
N LEU A 54 6.59 3.48 -5.71
CA LEU A 54 6.23 4.70 -6.43
C LEU A 54 6.44 5.94 -5.55
N ALA A 55 5.99 5.92 -4.29
CA ALA A 55 6.19 7.01 -3.35
C ALA A 55 7.69 7.33 -3.17
N VAL A 56 8.54 6.31 -2.99
CA VAL A 56 9.98 6.45 -2.85
C VAL A 56 10.65 6.97 -4.13
N MET A 57 10.17 6.57 -5.32
CA MET A 57 10.66 7.10 -6.59
C MET A 57 10.33 8.59 -6.76
N PHE A 58 9.10 9.00 -6.43
CA PHE A 58 8.71 10.40 -6.43
C PHE A 58 9.48 11.23 -5.40
N GLU A 59 9.80 10.66 -4.24
CA GLU A 59 10.61 11.30 -3.22
C GLU A 59 12.08 11.44 -3.65
N LYS A 60 12.70 10.37 -4.19
CA LYS A 60 14.09 10.39 -4.66
C LYS A 60 14.32 11.32 -5.86
N GLY A 61 13.33 11.52 -6.72
CA GLY A 61 13.38 12.52 -7.79
C GLY A 61 13.37 13.99 -7.31
N THR A 62 13.44 14.22 -5.99
CA THR A 62 13.50 15.54 -5.33
C THR A 62 14.94 15.93 -4.94
N LYS A 63 15.93 15.03 -5.07
CA LYS A 63 17.35 15.37 -4.89
C LYS A 63 18.01 15.83 -6.17
#